data_AF-A0A453A594-F1
#
_entry.id   AF-A0A453A594-F1
#
_cell.length_a   1.000
_cell.length_b   1.000
_cell.length_c   1.000
_cell.angle_alpha   90.00
_cell.angle_beta   90.00
_cell.angle_gamma   90.00
#
_symmetry.space_group_name_H-M   'P 1'
#
loop_
_entity.id
_entity.type
_entity.pdbx_description
1 polymer ?
#
loop_
_entity_poly.entity_id
_entity_poly.type
_entity_poly.pdbx_seq_one_letter_code
_entity_poly.pdbx_strand_id
1 'polypeptide(L)'
;MDDNVHGCQLRLRQPQLSLDFKFDTTKHVSAIVSFPGVLGCDVNPVLKVCYPFRDSSFNLDALYRQAGFRAIASMHPVRGDALVSLSGLFGSRRLNYGGLMKMNLGNEVPNFYSLGCSFNTEAFSCGIQCNSHAQVLMLLNHKLEPCSLFRDAVRRTNLGGDLYDLLARTTPSQTMVGAQAIHCLATGSSVVMVGCEYADPSTRFKLRVGSSGILSAVVKHKFFGSAWVALKSHFNLRNIRAAPRLGLSISIGEASSSSS
;
A
#
# COMPACT_ATOMS: atom_id res chain seq x y z
N MET A 1 -20.71 -13.43 -21.32
CA MET A 1 -20.19 -14.62 -20.62
C MET A 1 -19.29 -14.09 -19.53
N ASP A 2 -19.83 -14.02 -18.32
CA ASP A 2 -19.13 -13.44 -17.17
C ASP A 2 -18.16 -14.50 -16.63
N ASP A 3 -16.88 -14.35 -16.92
CA ASP A 3 -15.81 -15.13 -16.32
C ASP A 3 -15.75 -14.79 -14.83
N ASN A 4 -16.51 -15.53 -14.01
CA ASN A 4 -16.41 -15.47 -12.57
C ASN A 4 -15.01 -15.98 -12.17
N VAL A 5 -14.09 -15.04 -11.96
CA VAL A 5 -12.72 -15.33 -11.56
C VAL A 5 -12.73 -15.76 -10.09
N HIS A 6 -12.89 -17.06 -9.83
CA HIS A 6 -12.56 -17.63 -8.53
C HIS A 6 -11.04 -17.73 -8.39
N GLY A 7 -10.50 -17.36 -7.23
CA GLY A 7 -9.09 -17.46 -6.96
C GLY A 7 -8.86 -18.09 -5.61
N CYS A 8 -8.04 -19.13 -5.54
CA CYS A 8 -7.62 -19.73 -4.28
C CYS A 8 -6.21 -19.23 -3.96
N GLN A 9 -6.02 -18.69 -2.76
CA GLN A 9 -4.68 -18.33 -2.27
C GLN A 9 -4.39 -19.13 -1.00
N LEU A 10 -3.31 -19.89 -1.03
CA LEU A 10 -2.77 -20.64 0.09
C LEU A 10 -1.46 -19.99 0.52
N ARG A 11 -1.36 -19.62 1.79
CA ARG A 11 -0.18 -18.98 2.38
C ARG A 11 0.30 -19.82 3.55
N LEU A 12 1.50 -20.36 3.44
CA LEU A 12 2.21 -21.02 4.52
C LEU A 12 3.32 -20.07 5.00
N ARG A 13 3.29 -19.72 6.29
CA ARG A 13 4.33 -18.89 6.92
C ARG A 13 5.00 -19.68 8.02
N GLN A 14 6.29 -19.90 7.85
CA GLN A 14 7.21 -20.38 8.87
C GLN A 14 8.30 -19.32 9.10
N PRO A 15 9.00 -19.35 10.25
CA PRO A 15 9.99 -18.33 10.60
C PRO A 15 11.10 -18.12 9.56
N GLN A 16 11.50 -19.18 8.85
CA GLN A 16 12.59 -19.17 7.87
C GLN A 16 12.12 -19.35 6.41
N LEU A 17 10.81 -19.55 6.20
CA LEU A 17 10.23 -19.87 4.90
C LEU A 17 8.78 -19.36 4.80
N SER A 18 8.48 -18.57 3.79
CA SER A 18 7.09 -18.22 3.45
C SER A 18 6.79 -18.65 2.03
N LEU A 19 5.74 -19.47 1.87
CA LEU A 19 5.24 -19.96 0.60
C LEU A 19 3.82 -19.42 0.38
N ASP A 20 3.64 -18.62 -0.67
CA ASP A 20 2.34 -18.12 -1.08
C ASP A 20 2.01 -18.69 -2.47
N PHE A 21 1.08 -19.63 -2.54
CA PHE A 21 0.51 -20.14 -3.78
C PHE A 21 -0.81 -19.43 -4.06
N LYS A 22 -0.96 -18.87 -5.25
CA LYS A 22 -2.21 -18.28 -5.72
C LYS A 22 -2.60 -18.90 -7.06
N PHE A 23 -3.76 -19.53 -7.06
CA PHE A 23 -4.41 -20.15 -8.19
C PHE A 23 -5.55 -19.26 -8.64
N ASP A 24 -5.44 -18.64 -9.81
CA ASP A 24 -6.52 -17.90 -10.45
C ASP A 24 -7.25 -18.86 -11.44
N THR A 25 -8.59 -18.84 -11.46
CA THR A 25 -9.42 -19.65 -12.38
C THR A 25 -9.18 -19.36 -13.86
N THR A 26 -8.55 -18.24 -14.20
CA THR A 26 -8.09 -17.91 -15.56
C THR A 26 -6.83 -18.71 -15.95
N LYS A 27 -6.69 -19.95 -15.43
CA LYS A 27 -5.58 -20.89 -15.63
C LYS A 27 -4.20 -20.39 -15.18
N HIS A 28 -4.09 -19.32 -14.38
CA HIS A 28 -2.81 -18.82 -13.91
C HIS A 28 -2.50 -19.33 -12.49
N VAL A 29 -1.34 -19.97 -12.35
CA VAL A 29 -0.74 -20.36 -11.08
C VAL A 29 0.42 -19.40 -10.81
N SER A 30 0.41 -18.74 -9.66
CA SER A 30 1.55 -17.96 -9.18
C SER A 30 2.01 -18.52 -7.85
N ALA A 31 3.30 -18.85 -7.76
CA ALA A 31 3.96 -19.30 -6.56
C ALA A 31 4.99 -18.24 -6.16
N ILE A 32 4.90 -17.75 -4.93
CA ILE A 32 5.86 -16.84 -4.33
C ILE A 32 6.54 -17.59 -3.19
N VAL A 33 7.85 -17.75 -3.30
CA VAL A 33 8.69 -18.37 -2.29
C VAL A 33 9.59 -17.30 -1.72
N SER A 34 9.51 -17.07 -0.42
CA SER A 34 10.34 -16.10 0.30
C SER A 34 11.15 -16.83 1.36
N PHE A 35 12.45 -16.58 1.42
CA PHE A 35 13.34 -17.18 2.42
C PHE A 35 13.88 -16.09 3.34
N PRO A 36 13.10 -15.64 4.34
CA PRO A 36 13.55 -14.59 5.25
C PRO A 36 14.77 -15.05 6.07
N GLY A 37 15.86 -14.27 6.05
CA GLY A 37 17.00 -14.42 6.95
C GLY A 37 17.91 -15.64 6.73
N VAL A 38 17.74 -16.39 5.63
CA VAL A 38 18.51 -17.63 5.37
C VAL A 38 19.98 -17.36 5.00
N LEU A 39 20.29 -16.17 4.46
CA LEU A 39 21.64 -15.79 4.01
C LEU A 39 22.42 -14.93 5.04
N GLY A 40 21.95 -14.86 6.29
CA GLY A 40 22.45 -13.91 7.28
C GLY A 40 21.91 -12.48 7.07
N CYS A 41 22.34 -11.54 7.92
CA CYS A 41 22.02 -10.10 7.94
C CYS A 41 20.80 -9.65 7.11
N ASP A 42 19.57 -9.73 7.64
CA ASP A 42 18.33 -9.09 7.11
C ASP A 42 18.14 -9.11 5.57
N VAL A 43 18.68 -10.13 4.89
CA VAL A 43 18.46 -10.37 3.46
C VAL A 43 17.23 -11.25 3.29
N ASN A 44 16.27 -10.76 2.50
CA ASN A 44 15.01 -11.42 2.20
C ASN A 44 14.92 -11.68 0.69
N PRO A 45 15.50 -12.78 0.18
CA PRO A 45 15.24 -13.22 -1.19
C PRO A 45 13.78 -13.67 -1.34
N VAL A 46 13.14 -13.19 -2.41
CA VAL A 46 11.78 -13.54 -2.80
C VAL A 46 11.78 -13.96 -4.27
N LEU A 47 11.53 -15.23 -4.52
CA LEU A 47 11.33 -15.79 -5.85
C LEU A 47 9.84 -15.84 -6.16
N LYS A 48 9.41 -15.21 -7.24
CA LYS A 48 8.04 -15.30 -7.74
C LYS A 48 8.03 -15.97 -9.11
N VAL A 49 7.44 -17.16 -9.16
CA VAL A 49 7.26 -17.94 -10.39
C VAL A 49 5.79 -17.87 -10.78
N CYS A 50 5.50 -17.46 -12.01
CA CYS A 50 4.14 -17.42 -12.54
C CYS A 50 4.04 -18.28 -13.80
N TYR A 51 3.04 -19.15 -13.85
CA TYR A 51 2.80 -20.08 -14.95
C TYR A 51 1.30 -20.23 -15.22
N PRO A 52 0.81 -20.28 -16.46
CA PRO A 52 1.48 -19.95 -17.71
C PRO A 52 1.32 -18.44 -18.03
N PHE A 53 2.22 -17.90 -18.85
CA PHE A 53 2.10 -16.57 -19.49
C PHE A 53 2.10 -15.31 -18.60
N ARG A 54 2.81 -15.31 -17.47
CA ARG A 54 3.04 -14.10 -16.64
C ARG A 54 4.52 -13.95 -16.30
N ASP A 55 4.92 -12.72 -16.00
CA ASP A 55 6.30 -12.39 -15.66
C ASP A 55 6.73 -13.16 -14.41
N SER A 56 7.80 -13.93 -14.56
CA SER A 56 8.50 -14.51 -13.43
C SER A 56 9.53 -13.50 -12.95
N SER A 57 9.61 -13.27 -11.64
CA SER A 57 10.46 -12.25 -11.06
C SER A 57 11.24 -12.79 -9.88
N PHE A 58 12.52 -12.50 -9.84
CA PHE A 58 13.39 -12.70 -8.70
C PHE A 58 13.65 -11.36 -8.03
N ASN A 59 13.31 -11.24 -6.75
CA ASN A 59 13.57 -10.06 -5.94
C ASN A 59 14.58 -10.43 -4.85
N LEU A 60 15.56 -9.56 -4.64
CA LEU A 60 16.53 -9.66 -3.56
C LEU A 60 16.51 -8.35 -2.79
N ASP A 61 15.99 -8.41 -1.57
CA ASP A 61 15.98 -7.28 -0.64
C ASP A 61 17.09 -7.49 0.40
N ALA A 62 18.04 -6.56 0.47
CA ALA A 62 19.08 -6.53 1.49
C ALA A 62 18.87 -5.28 2.34
N LEU A 63 18.39 -5.46 3.57
CA LEU A 63 18.07 -4.36 4.48
C LEU A 63 19.16 -4.27 5.55
N TYR A 64 19.79 -3.11 5.64
CA TYR A 64 20.71 -2.74 6.71
C TYR A 64 20.08 -1.62 7.53
N ARG A 65 20.62 -1.38 8.73
CA ARG A 65 20.11 -0.39 9.69
C ARG A 65 19.96 1.04 9.13
N GLN A 66 20.79 1.40 8.15
CA GLN A 66 20.84 2.76 7.55
C GLN A 66 20.77 2.74 6.02
N ALA A 67 20.72 1.56 5.40
CA ALA A 67 20.74 1.41 3.96
C ALA A 67 19.86 0.22 3.56
N GLY A 68 19.09 0.34 2.50
CA GLY A 68 18.30 -0.75 1.93
C GLY A 68 18.59 -0.85 0.45
N PHE A 69 19.02 -2.02 0.00
CA PHE A 69 19.18 -2.33 -1.41
C PHE A 69 18.11 -3.31 -1.83
N ARG A 70 17.56 -3.11 -3.02
CA ARG A 70 16.60 -4.02 -3.63
C ARG A 70 16.96 -4.18 -5.09
N ALA A 71 17.26 -5.41 -5.48
CA ALA A 71 17.49 -5.81 -6.85
C ALA A 71 16.33 -6.71 -7.30
N ILE A 72 15.77 -6.41 -8.47
CA ILE A 72 14.69 -7.18 -9.06
C ILE A 72 15.09 -7.52 -10.48
N ALA A 73 15.02 -8.80 -10.84
CA ALA A 73 15.12 -9.26 -12.21
C ALA A 73 13.81 -9.97 -12.56
N SER A 74 13.08 -9.46 -13.54
CA SER A 74 11.85 -10.07 -14.04
C SER A 74 11.94 -10.34 -15.53
N MET A 75 11.38 -11.44 -15.98
CA MET A 75 11.38 -11.83 -17.38
C MET A 75 9.99 -12.29 -17.79
N HIS A 76 9.51 -11.79 -18.93
CA HIS A 76 8.29 -12.31 -19.54
C HIS A 76 8.61 -13.53 -20.40
N PRO A 77 8.10 -14.73 -20.08
CA PRO A 77 8.52 -15.98 -20.74
C PRO A 77 8.15 -16.07 -22.24
N VAL A 78 7.25 -15.21 -22.76
CA VAL A 78 6.82 -15.27 -24.17
C VAL A 78 7.30 -14.08 -25.00
N ARG A 79 7.30 -12.87 -24.47
CA ARG A 79 7.79 -11.69 -25.23
C ARG A 79 9.31 -11.57 -25.21
N GLY A 80 10.00 -12.24 -24.28
CA GLY A 80 11.44 -12.08 -24.12
C GLY A 80 11.84 -10.77 -23.44
N ASP A 81 10.86 -9.97 -23.00
CA ASP A 81 11.09 -8.73 -22.27
C ASP A 81 11.71 -9.05 -20.91
N ALA A 82 12.98 -8.72 -20.73
CA ALA A 82 13.64 -8.74 -19.43
C ALA A 82 13.62 -7.33 -18.83
N LEU A 83 13.26 -7.22 -17.55
CA LEU A 83 13.33 -5.99 -16.79
C LEU A 83 14.22 -6.21 -15.57
N VAL A 84 15.24 -5.37 -15.46
CA VAL A 84 16.13 -5.33 -14.30
C VAL A 84 15.90 -4.02 -13.58
N SER A 85 15.59 -4.08 -12.30
CA SER A 85 15.29 -2.93 -11.46
C SER A 85 16.20 -2.93 -10.24
N LEU A 86 17.07 -1.95 -10.15
CA LEU A 86 17.95 -1.72 -9.01
C LEU A 86 17.44 -0.50 -8.23
N SER A 87 17.25 -0.67 -6.93
CA SER A 87 16.92 0.43 -6.02
C SER A 87 17.83 0.42 -4.80
N GLY A 88 18.15 1.62 -4.35
CA GLY A 88 18.90 1.88 -3.14
C GLY A 88 18.22 2.96 -2.33
N LEU A 89 18.16 2.77 -1.02
CA LEU A 89 17.69 3.73 -0.04
C LEU A 89 18.80 3.89 0.99
N PHE A 90 19.15 5.12 1.31
CA PHE A 90 20.12 5.45 2.35
C PHE A 90 19.50 6.51 3.23
N GLY A 91 19.55 6.31 4.54
CA GLY A 91 18.81 7.18 5.43
C GLY A 91 19.23 7.09 6.89
N SER A 92 18.89 8.17 7.57
CA SER A 92 18.93 8.31 9.02
C SER A 92 17.52 8.11 9.58
N ARG A 93 17.35 8.26 10.90
CA ARG A 93 16.05 8.12 11.56
C ARG A 93 14.96 9.06 11.01
N ARG A 94 15.33 10.21 10.44
CA ARG A 94 14.38 11.24 9.97
C ARG A 94 14.45 11.53 8.47
N LEU A 95 15.63 11.43 7.86
CA LEU A 95 15.83 11.75 6.45
C LEU A 95 16.24 10.50 5.69
N ASN A 96 15.55 10.20 4.59
CA ASN A 96 15.90 9.12 3.68
C ASN A 96 16.05 9.65 2.27
N TYR A 97 17.06 9.18 1.56
CA TYR A 97 17.31 9.44 0.16
C TYR A 97 17.32 8.11 -0.58
N GLY A 98 16.86 8.09 -1.82
CA GLY A 98 16.86 6.87 -2.58
C GLY A 98 16.82 7.09 -4.07
N GLY A 99 17.29 6.08 -4.78
CA GLY A 99 17.26 6.00 -6.22
C GLY A 99 16.67 4.69 -6.68
N LEU A 100 16.07 4.70 -7.86
CA LEU A 100 15.55 3.56 -8.56
C LEU A 100 15.93 3.68 -10.03
N MET A 101 16.58 2.64 -10.55
CA MET A 101 16.90 2.47 -11.95
C MET A 101 16.17 1.23 -12.45
N LYS A 102 15.42 1.35 -13.53
CA LYS A 102 14.82 0.23 -14.24
C LYS A 102 15.32 0.22 -15.67
N MET A 103 15.87 -0.92 -16.06
CA MET A 103 16.38 -1.20 -17.38
C MET A 103 15.49 -2.24 -18.03
N ASN A 104 14.99 -1.93 -19.22
CA ASN A 104 14.28 -2.90 -20.05
C ASN A 104 15.31 -3.49 -21.03
N LEU A 105 15.70 -4.73 -20.79
CA LEU A 105 16.59 -5.49 -21.66
C LEU A 105 15.70 -6.28 -22.65
N GLY A 106 15.74 -5.90 -23.93
CA GLY A 106 15.00 -6.59 -25.00
C GLY A 106 14.11 -5.69 -25.84
N ASN A 107 13.71 -4.52 -25.33
CA ASN A 107 12.96 -3.52 -26.08
C ASN A 107 13.75 -2.21 -26.16
N GLU A 108 13.57 -1.44 -27.24
CA GLU A 108 14.12 -0.08 -27.42
C GLU A 108 13.42 0.98 -26.55
N VAL A 109 12.79 0.57 -25.44
CA VAL A 109 12.13 1.48 -24.51
C VAL A 109 13.20 2.13 -23.62
N PRO A 110 13.20 3.46 -23.48
CA PRO A 110 14.19 4.15 -22.67
C PRO A 110 14.17 3.67 -21.21
N ASN A 111 15.36 3.66 -20.60
CA ASN A 111 15.53 3.31 -19.19
C ASN A 111 14.80 4.33 -18.31
N PHE A 112 14.21 3.81 -17.22
CA PHE A 112 13.49 4.62 -16.25
C PHE A 112 14.39 4.85 -15.05
N TYR A 113 14.58 6.11 -14.69
CA TYR A 113 15.36 6.52 -13.53
C TYR A 113 14.49 7.38 -12.63
N SER A 114 14.56 7.15 -11.34
CA SER A 114 13.88 7.96 -10.36
C SER A 114 14.74 8.19 -9.13
N LEU A 115 14.69 9.42 -8.63
CA LEU A 115 15.39 9.85 -7.43
C LEU A 115 14.37 10.43 -6.47
N GLY A 116 14.52 10.18 -5.18
CA GLY A 116 13.61 10.73 -4.20
C GLY A 116 14.27 10.96 -2.85
N CYS A 117 13.66 11.85 -2.08
CA CYS A 117 13.98 12.04 -0.68
C CYS A 117 12.69 12.07 0.14
N SER A 118 12.80 11.69 1.41
CA SER A 118 11.70 11.76 2.35
C SER A 118 12.18 12.20 3.73
N PHE A 119 11.31 12.95 4.39
CA PHE A 119 11.44 13.34 5.77
C PHE A 119 10.32 12.68 6.57
N ASN A 120 10.68 11.78 7.47
CA ASN A 120 9.75 11.00 8.27
C ASN A 120 9.95 11.30 9.76
N THR A 121 8.85 11.63 10.43
CA THR A 121 8.71 11.75 11.88
C THR A 121 7.55 10.88 12.34
N GLU A 122 7.34 10.75 13.65
CA GLU A 122 6.28 9.90 14.20
C GLU A 122 4.86 10.42 13.87
N ALA A 123 4.71 11.75 13.75
CA ALA A 123 3.45 12.40 13.42
C ALA A 123 3.33 12.80 11.94
N PHE A 124 4.44 13.02 11.24
CA PHE A 124 4.43 13.59 9.90
C PHE A 124 5.45 12.93 8.97
N SER A 125 5.03 12.62 7.75
CA SER A 125 5.90 12.10 6.69
C SER A 125 5.71 12.93 5.43
N CYS A 126 6.81 13.35 4.82
CA CYS A 126 6.83 14.06 3.55
C CYS A 126 7.84 13.37 2.63
N GLY A 127 7.52 13.26 1.35
CA GLY A 127 8.42 12.70 0.35
C GLY A 127 8.27 13.41 -0.98
N ILE A 128 9.38 13.57 -1.68
CA ILE A 128 9.40 14.03 -3.06
C ILE A 128 10.20 13.03 -3.89
N GLN A 129 9.70 12.71 -5.07
CA GLN A 129 10.31 11.79 -6.02
C GLN A 129 10.25 12.42 -7.41
N CYS A 130 11.40 12.52 -8.05
CA CYS A 130 11.54 12.95 -9.44
C CYS A 130 11.81 11.73 -10.31
N ASN A 131 11.32 11.76 -11.53
CA ASN A 131 11.46 10.68 -12.50
C ASN A 131 11.96 11.21 -13.84
N SER A 132 12.68 10.38 -14.59
CA SER A 132 13.21 10.61 -15.93
C SER A 132 12.15 11.11 -16.92
N HIS A 133 10.90 10.71 -16.76
CA HIS A 133 9.77 11.21 -17.57
C HIS A 133 9.31 12.64 -17.20
N ALA A 134 10.17 13.43 -16.56
CA ALA A 134 9.86 14.78 -16.08
C ALA A 134 8.62 14.83 -15.18
N GLN A 135 8.40 13.77 -14.38
CA GLN A 135 7.31 13.70 -13.41
C GLN A 135 7.86 13.88 -12.00
N VAL A 136 7.26 14.80 -11.25
CA VAL A 136 7.54 15.05 -9.84
C VAL A 136 6.34 14.60 -9.03
N LEU A 137 6.56 13.66 -8.14
CA LEU A 137 5.60 13.14 -7.20
C LEU A 137 5.94 13.66 -5.80
N MET A 138 5.00 14.35 -5.17
CA MET A 138 5.06 14.78 -3.78
C MET A 138 4.01 14.03 -2.97
N LEU A 139 4.37 13.58 -1.78
CA LEU A 139 3.51 12.87 -0.84
C LEU A 139 3.67 13.51 0.53
N LEU A 140 2.57 13.85 1.18
CA LEU A 140 2.52 14.32 2.55
C LEU A 140 1.51 13.47 3.30
N ASN A 141 1.89 12.90 4.44
CA ASN A 141 0.93 12.33 5.38
C ASN A 141 1.17 12.91 6.76
N HIS A 142 0.08 13.30 7.41
CA HIS A 142 0.05 13.75 8.77
C HIS A 142 -0.84 12.82 9.58
N LYS A 143 -0.24 12.12 10.54
CA LYS A 143 -0.95 11.38 11.58
C LYS A 143 -1.47 12.39 12.58
N LEU A 144 -2.78 12.54 12.63
CA LEU A 144 -3.44 13.35 13.64
C LEU A 144 -3.46 12.53 14.92
N GLU A 145 -2.98 13.13 16.01
CA GLU A 145 -3.18 12.56 17.33
C GLU A 145 -4.69 12.49 17.63
N PRO A 146 -5.14 11.50 18.41
CA PRO A 146 -6.55 11.29 18.70
C PRO A 146 -7.10 12.35 19.66
N CYS A 147 -7.03 13.64 19.34
CA CYS A 147 -7.59 14.72 20.18
C CYS A 147 -7.56 16.08 19.45
N SER A 148 -8.61 16.43 18.72
CA SER A 148 -8.94 17.86 18.53
C SER A 148 -10.43 18.09 18.32
N LEU A 149 -11.05 17.43 17.34
CA LEU A 149 -12.46 17.71 17.01
C LEU A 149 -13.48 17.17 18.04
N PHE A 150 -13.28 15.95 18.55
CA PHE A 150 -14.19 15.41 19.55
C PHE A 150 -13.95 16.07 20.91
N ARG A 151 -12.69 16.27 21.34
CA ARG A 151 -12.33 16.96 22.61
C ARG A 151 -12.96 18.34 22.75
N ASP A 152 -13.05 19.11 21.66
CA ASP A 152 -13.72 20.42 21.66
C ASP A 152 -15.25 20.32 21.67
N ALA A 153 -15.84 19.33 21.00
CA ALA A 153 -17.29 19.08 21.08
C ALA A 153 -17.71 18.58 22.48
N VAL A 154 -16.85 17.77 23.07
CA VAL A 154 -16.94 17.16 24.39
C VAL A 154 -16.79 18.19 25.50
N ARG A 155 -15.80 19.09 25.40
CA ARG A 155 -15.61 20.20 26.36
C ARG A 155 -16.82 21.13 26.42
N ARG A 156 -17.64 21.19 25.37
CA ARG A 156 -18.88 22.00 25.33
C ARG A 156 -20.06 21.32 26.02
N THR A 157 -20.00 20.02 26.26
CA THR A 157 -20.99 19.29 27.06
C THR A 157 -20.41 19.05 28.45
N ASN A 158 -21.08 19.49 29.52
CA ASN A 158 -20.60 19.34 30.91
C ASN A 158 -20.53 17.88 31.43
N LEU A 159 -20.31 16.91 30.55
CA LEU A 159 -20.03 15.52 30.90
C LEU A 159 -18.57 15.44 31.36
N GLY A 160 -18.36 15.01 32.60
CA GLY A 160 -17.08 15.08 33.31
C GLY A 160 -15.90 14.49 32.54
N GLY A 161 -14.73 15.14 32.66
CA GLY A 161 -13.48 14.73 32.02
C GLY A 161 -13.04 13.29 32.34
N ASP A 162 -13.56 12.71 33.43
CA ASP A 162 -13.26 11.35 33.89
C ASP A 162 -13.86 10.27 32.97
N LEU A 163 -15.04 10.52 32.40
CA LEU A 163 -15.69 9.62 31.42
C LEU A 163 -14.94 9.65 30.08
N TYR A 164 -14.34 10.79 29.74
CA TYR A 164 -13.52 10.95 28.54
C TYR A 164 -12.16 10.28 28.65
N ASP A 165 -11.47 10.37 29.79
CA ASP A 165 -10.21 9.66 29.98
C ASP A 165 -10.42 8.13 29.97
N LEU A 166 -11.56 7.65 30.47
CA LEU A 166 -11.94 6.24 30.43
C LEU A 166 -12.28 5.77 29.00
N LEU A 167 -13.06 6.55 28.24
CA LEU A 167 -13.45 6.26 26.84
C LEU A 167 -12.27 6.40 25.85
N ALA A 168 -11.43 7.42 26.03
CA ALA A 168 -10.23 7.65 25.21
C ALA A 168 -9.16 6.57 25.44
N ARG A 169 -9.06 6.01 26.66
CA ARG A 169 -8.22 4.82 26.92
C ARG A 169 -8.78 3.54 26.32
N THR A 170 -10.09 3.39 26.20
CA THR A 170 -10.71 2.14 25.74
C THR A 170 -10.79 1.99 24.23
N THR A 171 -10.73 3.07 23.44
CA THR A 171 -10.77 3.01 21.97
C THR A 171 -9.73 3.94 21.32
N PRO A 172 -8.50 3.45 21.05
CA PRO A 172 -7.50 4.23 20.33
C PRO A 172 -7.90 4.35 18.86
N SER A 173 -8.65 5.41 18.53
CA SER A 173 -8.86 5.81 17.14
C SER A 173 -7.60 6.47 16.60
N GLN A 174 -7.28 6.26 15.33
CA GLN A 174 -6.17 6.91 14.63
C GLN A 174 -6.73 7.57 13.39
N THR A 175 -6.50 8.88 13.29
CA THR A 175 -6.82 9.64 12.09
C THR A 175 -5.53 10.00 11.38
N MET A 176 -5.52 9.84 10.06
CA MET A 176 -4.42 10.25 9.22
C MET A 176 -4.98 11.00 8.03
N VAL A 177 -4.39 12.15 7.72
CA VAL A 177 -4.71 12.91 6.51
C VAL A 177 -3.48 12.86 5.62
N GLY A 178 -3.71 12.64 4.34
CA GLY A 178 -2.66 12.58 3.33
C GLY A 178 -3.00 13.42 2.12
N ALA A 179 -1.98 14.03 1.53
CA ALA A 179 -2.05 14.70 0.25
C ALA A 179 -0.97 14.14 -0.67
N GLN A 180 -1.29 14.01 -1.94
CA GLN A 180 -0.38 13.58 -2.99
C GLN A 180 -0.52 14.56 -4.16
N ALA A 181 0.59 15.07 -4.67
CA ALA A 181 0.60 15.90 -5.86
C ALA A 181 1.56 15.30 -6.89
N ILE A 182 1.07 15.09 -8.10
CA ILE A 182 1.87 14.63 -9.24
C ILE A 182 1.88 15.77 -10.25
N HIS A 183 3.05 16.29 -10.58
CA HIS A 183 3.23 17.30 -11.61
C HIS A 183 4.09 16.75 -12.73
N CYS A 184 3.62 16.85 -13.97
CA CYS A 184 4.37 16.49 -15.16
C CYS A 184 4.92 17.77 -15.80
N LEU A 185 6.22 18.02 -15.64
CA LEU A 185 6.87 19.20 -16.18
C LEU A 185 6.82 19.23 -17.72
N ALA A 186 6.85 18.06 -18.37
CA ALA A 186 6.79 17.98 -19.83
C ALA A 186 5.46 18.45 -20.42
N THR A 187 4.34 18.25 -19.71
CA THR A 187 2.99 18.59 -20.19
C THR A 187 2.36 19.77 -19.45
N GLY A 188 3.00 20.27 -18.39
CA GLY A 188 2.44 21.27 -17.47
C GLY A 188 1.24 20.78 -16.65
N SER A 189 0.87 19.50 -16.74
CA SER A 189 -0.32 18.97 -16.07
C SER A 189 -0.03 18.60 -14.61
N SER A 190 -0.98 18.88 -13.73
CA SER A 190 -0.90 18.53 -12.30
C SER A 190 -2.13 17.77 -11.85
N VAL A 191 -1.91 16.65 -11.15
CA VAL A 191 -2.95 15.88 -10.47
C VAL A 191 -2.68 15.91 -8.98
N VAL A 192 -3.55 16.59 -8.25
CA VAL A 192 -3.55 16.58 -6.78
C VAL A 192 -4.60 15.62 -6.27
N MET A 193 -4.29 14.88 -5.20
CA MET A 193 -5.20 14.03 -4.46
C MET A 193 -5.08 14.30 -2.97
N VAL A 194 -6.20 14.36 -2.27
CA VAL A 194 -6.27 14.51 -0.83
C VAL A 194 -7.12 13.38 -0.28
N GLY A 195 -6.75 12.85 0.87
CA GLY A 195 -7.50 11.78 1.50
C GLY A 195 -7.34 11.75 3.01
N CYS A 196 -8.26 11.06 3.65
CA CYS A 196 -8.18 10.77 5.07
C CYS A 196 -8.39 9.27 5.31
N GLU A 197 -7.71 8.75 6.32
CA GLU A 197 -7.91 7.42 6.85
C GLU A 197 -8.28 7.57 8.32
N TYR A 198 -9.43 7.02 8.69
CA TYR A 198 -9.86 6.85 10.06
C TYR A 198 -9.80 5.35 10.38
N ALA A 199 -9.08 4.99 11.44
CA ALA A 199 -8.94 3.62 11.88
C ALA A 199 -9.25 3.51 13.36
N ASP A 200 -10.19 2.65 13.69
CA ASP A 200 -10.59 2.22 15.02
C ASP A 200 -10.45 0.68 15.09
N PRO A 201 -10.25 0.06 16.26
CA PRO A 201 -10.25 -1.40 16.44
C PRO A 201 -11.33 -2.17 15.65
N SER A 202 -12.52 -1.59 15.46
CA SER A 202 -13.64 -2.23 14.76
C SER A 202 -13.88 -1.73 13.34
N THR A 203 -13.43 -0.52 13.00
CA THR A 203 -13.75 0.13 11.72
C THR A 203 -12.53 0.75 11.09
N ARG A 204 -12.40 0.65 9.77
CA ARG A 204 -11.44 1.41 8.98
C ARG A 204 -12.16 2.09 7.84
N PHE A 205 -12.02 3.40 7.78
CA PHE A 205 -12.56 4.23 6.73
C PHE A 205 -11.42 4.91 5.99
N LYS A 206 -11.42 4.83 4.67
CA LYS A 206 -10.49 5.55 3.79
C LYS A 206 -11.27 6.35 2.78
N LEU A 207 -10.98 7.63 2.70
CA LEU A 207 -11.56 8.56 1.73
C LEU A 207 -10.44 9.18 0.91
N ARG A 208 -10.61 9.28 -0.40
CA ARG A 208 -9.68 9.97 -1.30
C ARG A 208 -10.45 10.74 -2.35
N VAL A 209 -10.05 11.97 -2.60
CA VAL A 209 -10.58 12.84 -3.64
C VAL A 209 -9.43 13.32 -4.50
N GLY A 210 -9.56 13.14 -5.81
CA GLY A 210 -8.62 13.66 -6.78
C GLY A 210 -9.15 14.91 -7.49
N SER A 211 -8.23 15.76 -7.91
CA SER A 211 -8.44 16.86 -8.85
C SER A 211 -9.10 16.40 -10.16
N SER A 212 -8.94 15.13 -10.55
CA SER A 212 -9.66 14.48 -11.66
C SER A 212 -11.18 14.37 -11.45
N GLY A 213 -11.69 14.69 -10.26
CA GLY A 213 -13.10 14.55 -9.90
C GLY A 213 -13.48 13.17 -9.39
N ILE A 214 -12.53 12.26 -9.20
CA ILE A 214 -12.81 10.92 -8.70
C ILE A 214 -12.76 10.94 -7.18
N LEU A 215 -13.88 10.56 -6.56
CA LEU A 215 -14.02 10.30 -5.13
C LEU A 215 -14.02 8.79 -4.90
N SER A 216 -13.11 8.30 -4.07
CA SER A 216 -13.03 6.89 -3.71
C SER A 216 -13.17 6.73 -2.19
N ALA A 217 -14.12 5.92 -1.76
CA ALA A 217 -14.33 5.63 -0.34
C ALA A 217 -14.31 4.13 -0.08
N VAL A 218 -13.63 3.71 0.98
CA VAL A 218 -13.58 2.33 1.45
C VAL A 218 -13.91 2.30 2.93
N VAL A 219 -15.00 1.63 3.28
CA VAL A 219 -15.38 1.33 4.67
C VAL A 219 -15.12 -0.14 4.89
N LYS A 220 -14.34 -0.50 5.90
CA LYS A 220 -14.13 -1.89 6.35
C LYS A 220 -14.53 -1.98 7.81
N HIS A 221 -15.53 -2.79 8.11
CA HIS A 221 -16.04 -2.98 9.46
C HIS A 221 -15.88 -4.44 9.88
N LYS A 222 -15.45 -4.65 11.13
CA LYS A 222 -15.41 -5.95 11.77
C LYS A 222 -16.83 -6.27 12.24
N PHE A 223 -17.40 -7.32 11.65
CA PHE A 223 -18.66 -7.90 12.12
C PHE A 223 -18.34 -8.99 13.17
N PHE A 224 -19.37 -9.65 13.71
CA PHE A 224 -19.22 -10.63 14.79
C PHE A 224 -18.06 -11.63 14.57
N GLY A 225 -17.32 -11.89 15.66
CA GLY A 225 -16.17 -12.80 15.65
C GLY A 225 -14.98 -12.27 14.83
N SER A 226 -14.59 -13.01 13.80
CA SER A 226 -13.44 -12.72 12.93
C SER A 226 -13.86 -12.36 11.49
N ALA A 227 -15.14 -12.02 11.30
CA ALA A 227 -15.68 -11.58 10.01
C ALA A 227 -15.42 -10.07 9.78
N TRP A 228 -15.03 -9.74 8.56
CA TRP A 228 -14.82 -8.37 8.10
C TRP A 228 -15.64 -8.13 6.84
N VAL A 229 -16.44 -7.08 6.83
CA VAL A 229 -17.17 -6.61 5.66
C VAL A 229 -16.52 -5.33 5.19
N ALA A 230 -16.21 -5.24 3.91
CA ALA A 230 -15.72 -4.00 3.31
C ALA A 230 -16.58 -3.58 2.12
N LEU A 231 -17.02 -2.33 2.15
CA LEU A 231 -17.69 -1.64 1.08
C LEU A 231 -16.70 -0.68 0.42
N LYS A 232 -16.58 -0.75 -0.90
CA LYS A 232 -15.75 0.12 -1.74
C LYS A 232 -16.65 0.85 -2.70
N SER A 233 -16.38 2.13 -2.90
CA SER A 233 -17.14 2.95 -3.82
C SER A 233 -16.21 3.90 -4.56
N HIS A 234 -16.48 4.07 -5.86
CA HIS A 234 -15.85 5.06 -6.71
C HIS A 234 -16.94 5.89 -7.39
N PHE A 235 -16.93 7.20 -7.11
CA PHE A 235 -17.83 8.19 -7.67
C PHE A 235 -17.07 9.15 -8.57
N ASN A 236 -17.64 9.46 -9.73
CA ASN A 236 -17.13 10.51 -10.60
C ASN A 236 -17.93 11.79 -10.34
N LEU A 237 -17.38 12.70 -9.53
CA LEU A 237 -18.01 13.97 -9.16
C LEU A 237 -18.19 14.91 -10.35
N ARG A 238 -17.38 14.78 -11.41
CA ARG A 238 -17.53 15.57 -12.64
C ARG A 238 -18.67 15.11 -13.52
N ASN A 239 -19.08 13.85 -13.41
CA ASN A 239 -20.22 13.29 -14.14
C ASN A 239 -21.15 12.57 -13.17
N ILE A 240 -21.97 13.36 -12.46
CA ILE A 240 -22.92 12.87 -11.43
C ILE A 240 -23.95 11.90 -12.03
N ARG A 241 -24.20 11.96 -13.34
CA ARG A 241 -25.11 11.05 -14.05
C ARG A 241 -24.48 9.69 -14.37
N ALA A 242 -23.15 9.56 -14.28
CA ALA A 242 -22.48 8.29 -14.49
C ALA A 242 -22.73 7.36 -13.29
N ALA A 243 -23.04 6.10 -13.57
CA ALA A 243 -23.28 5.11 -12.54
C ALA A 243 -22.04 4.93 -11.63
N PRO A 244 -22.20 4.95 -10.29
CA PRO A 244 -21.09 4.74 -9.38
C PRO A 244 -20.63 3.29 -9.43
N ARG A 245 -19.32 3.07 -9.25
CA ARG A 245 -18.78 1.72 -9.13
C ARG A 245 -18.77 1.33 -7.66
N LEU A 246 -19.61 0.36 -7.29
CA LEU A 246 -19.69 -0.20 -5.95
C LEU A 246 -19.09 -1.59 -5.94
N GLY A 247 -18.35 -1.92 -4.89
CA GLY A 247 -17.78 -3.25 -4.67
C GLY A 247 -17.95 -3.64 -3.21
N LEU A 248 -18.37 -4.87 -2.97
CA LEU A 248 -18.49 -5.44 -1.63
C LEU A 248 -17.56 -6.64 -1.50
N SER A 249 -16.84 -6.72 -0.39
CA SER A 249 -15.98 -7.86 -0.09
C SER A 249 -16.15 -8.28 1.36
N ILE A 250 -16.33 -9.57 1.59
CA ILE A 250 -16.42 -10.17 2.92
C ILE A 250 -15.18 -11.04 3.11
N SER A 251 -14.59 -10.99 4.29
CA SER A 251 -13.43 -11.82 4.66
C SER A 251 -13.68 -12.41 6.03
N ILE A 252 -13.61 -13.73 6.16
CA ILE A 252 -13.84 -14.44 7.42
C ILE A 252 -12.51 -15.09 7.81
N GLY A 253 -12.01 -14.78 9.00
CA GLY A 253 -10.90 -15.51 9.59
C GLY A 253 -11.43 -16.54 10.60
N GLU A 254 -10.68 -17.62 10.79
CA GLU A 254 -10.91 -18.53 11.92
C GLU A 254 -10.17 -17.98 13.15
N ALA A 255 -10.77 -18.10 14.34
CA ALA A 255 -10.09 -17.75 15.58
C ALA A 255 -8.96 -18.76 15.79
N SER A 256 -7.70 -18.29 15.85
CA SER A 256 -6.59 -19.15 16.20
C SER A 256 -6.85 -19.75 17.58
N SER A 257 -7.03 -21.07 17.66
CA SER A 257 -6.94 -21.80 18.92
C SER A 257 -5.53 -21.59 19.45
N SER A 258 -5.38 -20.74 20.46
CA SER A 258 -4.16 -20.64 21.24
C SER A 258 -3.94 -21.98 21.93
N SER A 259 -3.16 -22.87 21.32
CA SER A 259 -2.61 -24.03 22.01
C SER A 259 -1.59 -23.52 23.02
N SER A 260 -2.01 -23.54 24.27
CA SER A 260 -1.21 -23.45 25.50
C SER A 260 -0.03 -24.43 25.49
#